data_AF-A0A399WWS1-F1
#
_entry.id   AF-A0A399WWS1-F1
#
_cell.length_a   1.000
_cell.length_b   1.000
_cell.length_c   1.000
_cell.angle_alpha   90.00
_cell.angle_beta   90.00
_cell.angle_gamma   90.00
#
_symmetry.space_group_name_H-M   'P 1'
#
loop_
_entity.id
_entity.type
_entity.pdbx_description
1 polymer ?
#
loop_
_entity_poly.entity_id
_entity_poly.type
_entity_poly.pdbx_seq_one_letter_code
_entity_poly.pdbx_strand_id
1 'polypeptide(L)'
;MALSVSVSSVKAKCRITVSDFDTEISNLISEQLPAIEFSVLAAHIADTGNAGLQSTLNLGATEIIAGEFLAQAFREPGSCEWLSFGDVTIASRPPGHLARDIADPYGLKAQGWERLRPYLKPSVAHALATRPNVRIAKKRLTDEESERW
;
A
#
# COMPACT_ATOMS: atom_id res chain seq x y z
N MET A 1 -15.16 -4.57 -19.77
CA MET A 1 -15.01 -3.11 -19.54
C MET A 1 -13.80 -2.92 -18.65
N ALA A 2 -12.98 -1.89 -18.86
CA ALA A 2 -11.84 -1.59 -17.97
C ALA A 2 -12.35 -1.17 -16.57
N LEU A 3 -11.55 -1.41 -15.54
CA LEU A 3 -11.76 -0.85 -14.21
C LEU A 3 -11.70 0.68 -14.29
N SER A 4 -12.45 1.36 -13.43
CA SER A 4 -12.57 2.82 -13.46
C SER A 4 -12.13 3.41 -12.13
N VAL A 5 -10.85 3.77 -12.04
CA VAL A 5 -10.28 4.48 -10.88
C VAL A 5 -10.13 5.96 -11.25
N SER A 6 -10.58 6.84 -10.36
CA SER A 6 -10.50 8.30 -10.55
C SER A 6 -9.52 8.94 -9.57
N VAL A 7 -8.93 10.06 -9.98
CA VAL A 7 -8.04 10.87 -9.13
C VAL A 7 -8.74 11.27 -7.82
N SER A 8 -10.01 11.66 -7.88
CA SER A 8 -10.78 12.05 -6.68
C SER A 8 -10.99 10.88 -5.72
N SER A 9 -11.21 9.66 -6.21
CA SER A 9 -11.31 8.46 -5.38
C SER A 9 -9.99 8.15 -4.65
N VAL A 10 -8.85 8.29 -5.34
CA VAL A 10 -7.53 8.11 -4.74
C VAL A 10 -7.27 9.18 -3.68
N LYS A 11 -7.51 10.47 -4.01
CA LYS A 11 -7.38 11.58 -3.04
C LYS A 11 -8.24 11.39 -1.80
N ALA A 12 -9.47 10.92 -1.96
CA ALA A 12 -10.35 10.62 -0.84
C ALA A 12 -9.77 9.55 0.10
N LYS A 13 -9.15 8.49 -0.44
CA LYS A 13 -8.47 7.45 0.35
C LYS A 13 -7.23 8.00 1.07
N CYS A 14 -6.49 8.89 0.41
CA CYS A 14 -5.30 9.50 0.98
C CYS A 14 -5.59 10.70 1.90
N ARG A 15 -6.86 11.11 2.06
CA ARG A 15 -7.28 12.32 2.80
C ARG A 15 -6.65 13.61 2.26
N ILE A 16 -6.47 13.71 0.95
CA ILE A 16 -5.89 14.87 0.26
C ILE A 16 -7.01 15.75 -0.29
N THR A 17 -6.96 17.05 0.00
CA THR A 17 -7.94 18.04 -0.48
C THR A 17 -7.37 19.02 -1.51
N VAL A 18 -6.04 19.09 -1.63
CA VAL A 18 -5.34 19.95 -2.59
C VAL A 18 -5.26 19.31 -3.98
N SER A 19 -4.93 20.11 -4.99
CA SER A 19 -4.82 19.68 -6.40
C SER A 19 -3.38 19.40 -6.86
N ASP A 20 -2.38 19.69 -6.03
CA ASP A 20 -0.96 19.64 -6.42
C ASP A 20 -0.51 18.24 -6.89
N PHE A 21 -1.18 17.19 -6.39
CA PHE A 21 -0.86 15.79 -6.70
C PHE A 21 -1.70 15.21 -7.85
N ASP A 22 -2.58 15.98 -8.49
CA ASP A 22 -3.54 15.44 -9.46
C ASP A 22 -2.85 14.80 -10.69
N THR A 23 -1.77 15.42 -11.17
CA THR A 23 -0.98 14.89 -12.29
C THR A 23 -0.24 13.62 -11.90
N GLU A 24 0.40 13.60 -10.73
CA GLU A 24 1.11 12.42 -10.24
C GLU A 24 0.17 11.23 -10.03
N ILE A 25 -0.99 11.47 -9.41
CA ILE A 25 -2.02 10.44 -9.23
C ILE A 25 -2.53 9.94 -10.59
N SER A 26 -2.75 10.83 -11.57
CA SER A 26 -3.19 10.43 -12.92
C SER A 26 -2.15 9.55 -13.63
N ASN A 27 -0.86 9.88 -13.51
CA ASN A 27 0.22 9.07 -14.06
C ASN A 27 0.26 7.70 -13.39
N LEU A 28 0.16 7.67 -12.05
CA LEU A 28 0.17 6.43 -11.29
C LEU A 28 -1.02 5.53 -11.63
N ILE A 29 -2.22 6.10 -11.83
CA ILE A 29 -3.39 5.35 -12.31
C ILE A 29 -3.08 4.73 -13.68
N SER A 30 -2.52 5.51 -14.60
CA SER A 30 -2.21 5.05 -15.96
C SER A 30 -1.18 3.92 -15.99
N GLU A 31 -0.23 3.91 -15.04
CA GLU A 31 0.80 2.89 -14.91
C GLU A 31 0.30 1.62 -14.20
N GLN A 32 -0.40 1.77 -13.08
CA GLN A 32 -0.75 0.65 -12.20
C GLN A 32 -2.06 -0.05 -12.59
N LEU A 33 -3.03 0.69 -13.12
CA LEU A 33 -4.35 0.13 -13.43
C LEU A 33 -4.29 -1.05 -14.42
N PRO A 34 -3.51 -1.00 -15.52
CA PRO A 34 -3.38 -2.15 -16.43
C PRO A 34 -2.77 -3.40 -15.76
N ALA A 35 -1.83 -3.20 -14.82
CA ALA A 35 -1.23 -4.31 -14.09
C ALA A 35 -2.23 -4.96 -13.12
N ILE A 36 -3.06 -4.16 -12.45
CA ILE A 36 -4.15 -4.64 -11.59
C ILE A 36 -5.19 -5.38 -12.41
N GLU A 37 -5.62 -4.83 -13.54
CA GLU A 37 -6.56 -5.50 -14.45
C GLU A 37 -6.04 -6.85 -14.94
N PHE A 38 -4.75 -6.91 -15.29
CA PHE A 38 -4.13 -8.16 -15.70
C PHE A 38 -4.13 -9.21 -14.59
N SER A 39 -4.10 -8.82 -13.32
CA SER A 39 -4.10 -9.74 -12.18
C SER A 39 -5.47 -10.38 -11.91
N VAL A 40 -6.56 -9.70 -12.28
CA VAL A 40 -7.94 -10.13 -12.07
C VAL A 40 -8.38 -11.08 -13.18
N LEU A 41 -9.27 -12.02 -12.84
CA LEU A 41 -9.88 -12.95 -13.79
C LEU A 41 -10.78 -12.19 -14.79
N ALA A 42 -10.54 -12.38 -16.08
CA ALA A 42 -11.24 -11.65 -17.15
C ALA A 42 -12.77 -11.79 -17.08
N ALA A 43 -13.27 -12.92 -16.57
CA ALA A 43 -14.70 -13.15 -16.36
C ALA A 43 -15.34 -12.14 -15.40
N HIS A 44 -14.65 -11.76 -14.32
CA HIS A 44 -15.16 -10.79 -13.34
C HIS A 44 -15.11 -9.34 -13.86
N ILE A 45 -14.13 -9.04 -14.71
CA ILE A 45 -14.04 -7.75 -15.41
C ILE A 45 -15.16 -7.62 -16.46
N ALA A 46 -15.54 -8.73 -17.10
CA ALA A 46 -16.60 -8.77 -18.10
C ALA A 46 -18.01 -8.74 -17.50
N ASP A 47 -18.18 -9.13 -16.23
CA ASP A 47 -19.47 -9.12 -15.52
C ASP A 47 -19.89 -7.71 -15.08
N THR A 48 -20.22 -6.86 -16.07
CA THR A 48 -20.65 -5.47 -15.84
C THR A 48 -22.08 -5.37 -15.33
N GLY A 49 -22.85 -6.46 -15.34
CA GLY A 49 -24.22 -6.49 -14.81
C GLY A 49 -24.26 -6.50 -13.28
N ASN A 50 -23.17 -6.94 -12.63
CA ASN A 50 -23.07 -7.00 -11.18
C ASN A 50 -22.43 -5.74 -10.59
N ALA A 51 -23.26 -4.76 -10.25
CA ALA A 51 -22.81 -3.48 -9.69
C ALA A 51 -22.02 -3.62 -8.38
N GLY A 52 -22.36 -4.62 -7.54
CA GLY A 52 -21.65 -4.88 -6.29
C GLY A 52 -20.24 -5.41 -6.52
N LEU A 53 -20.08 -6.31 -7.49
CA LEU A 53 -18.77 -6.79 -7.93
C LEU A 53 -17.92 -5.66 -8.49
N GLN A 54 -18.46 -4.88 -9.43
CA GLN A 54 -17.74 -3.76 -10.04
C GLN A 54 -17.31 -2.72 -9.01
N SER A 55 -18.18 -2.40 -8.05
CA SER A 55 -17.84 -1.51 -6.93
C SER A 55 -16.69 -2.08 -6.10
N THR A 56 -16.70 -3.38 -5.81
CA THR A 56 -15.65 -4.07 -5.04
C THR A 56 -14.31 -4.06 -5.76
N LEU A 57 -14.29 -4.36 -7.06
CA LEU A 57 -13.09 -4.36 -7.89
C LEU A 57 -12.49 -2.95 -7.98
N ASN A 58 -13.31 -1.93 -8.25
CA ASN A 58 -12.88 -0.53 -8.28
C ASN A 58 -12.35 -0.07 -6.92
N LEU A 59 -12.98 -0.49 -5.82
CA LEU A 59 -12.52 -0.15 -4.46
C LEU A 59 -11.14 -0.75 -4.17
N GLY A 60 -10.95 -2.04 -4.50
CA GLY A 60 -9.68 -2.74 -4.32
C GLY A 60 -8.56 -2.11 -5.15
N ALA A 61 -8.82 -1.81 -6.43
CA ALA A 61 -7.87 -1.11 -7.29
C ALA A 61 -7.52 0.28 -6.76
N THR A 62 -8.51 1.04 -6.28
CA THR A 62 -8.29 2.37 -5.70
C THR A 62 -7.39 2.29 -4.45
N GLU A 63 -7.57 1.29 -3.58
CA GLU A 63 -6.74 1.12 -2.39
C GLU A 63 -5.29 0.75 -2.72
N ILE A 64 -5.07 -0.10 -3.73
CA ILE A 64 -3.73 -0.44 -4.20
C ILE A 64 -3.01 0.81 -4.72
N ILE A 65 -3.66 1.59 -5.58
CA ILE A 65 -3.09 2.80 -6.18
C ILE A 65 -2.85 3.87 -5.10
N ALA A 66 -3.82 4.08 -4.19
CA ALA A 66 -3.67 5.00 -3.07
C ALA A 66 -2.51 4.60 -2.14
N GLY A 67 -2.36 3.30 -1.88
CA GLY A 67 -1.23 2.79 -1.11
C GLY A 67 0.12 3.03 -1.82
N GLU A 68 0.19 2.91 -3.15
CA GLU A 68 1.41 3.21 -3.91
C GLU A 68 1.75 4.69 -3.88
N PHE A 69 0.77 5.56 -4.07
CA PHE A 69 0.95 6.98 -3.94
C PHE A 69 1.52 7.35 -2.55
N LEU A 70 0.93 6.82 -1.47
CA LEU A 70 1.43 7.08 -0.13
C LEU A 70 2.83 6.49 0.09
N ALA A 71 3.15 5.33 -0.49
CA ALA A 71 4.50 4.77 -0.41
C ALA A 71 5.53 5.63 -1.15
N GLN A 72 5.17 6.26 -2.27
CA GLN A 72 6.02 7.22 -2.97
C GLN A 72 6.25 8.48 -2.13
N ALA A 73 5.19 9.04 -1.54
CA ALA A 73 5.26 10.17 -0.61
C ALA A 73 6.09 9.86 0.67
N PHE A 74 6.22 8.59 1.06
CA PHE A 74 7.12 8.17 2.16
C PHE A 74 8.60 8.21 1.78
N ARG A 75 8.93 8.15 0.48
CA ARG A 75 10.32 8.21 -0.01
C ARG A 75 10.83 9.64 -0.19
N GLU A 76 9.95 10.64 -0.06
CA GLU A 76 10.35 12.04 -0.13
C GLU A 76 11.29 12.40 1.04
N PRO A 77 12.38 13.14 0.78
CA PRO A 77 13.23 13.69 1.84
C PRO A 77 12.40 14.49 2.86
N GLY A 78 12.67 14.31 4.15
CA GLY A 78 11.88 14.93 5.23
C GLY A 78 10.64 14.16 5.68
N SER A 79 10.15 13.19 4.91
CA SER A 79 8.91 12.44 5.21
C SER A 79 9.07 11.43 6.36
N CYS A 80 10.29 10.90 6.55
CA CYS A 80 10.62 9.87 7.55
C CYS A 80 11.56 10.38 8.65
N GLU A 81 11.76 11.69 8.78
CA GLU A 81 12.62 12.25 9.81
C GLU A 81 11.98 12.12 11.20
N TRP A 82 12.81 11.74 12.17
CA TRP A 82 12.43 11.65 13.57
C TRP A 82 13.60 12.09 14.44
N LEU A 83 13.26 12.74 15.54
CA LEU A 83 14.17 13.28 16.52
C LEU A 83 13.71 12.82 17.90
N SER A 84 14.60 12.24 18.68
CA SER A 84 14.29 11.74 20.02
C SER A 84 15.27 12.28 21.05
N PHE A 85 14.73 12.76 22.16
CA PHE A 85 15.47 13.25 23.32
C PHE A 85 14.82 12.71 24.58
N GLY A 86 15.51 11.79 25.28
CA GLY A 86 14.92 11.06 26.40
C GLY A 86 13.65 10.32 25.97
N ASP A 87 12.56 10.54 26.70
CA ASP A 87 11.25 9.94 26.41
C ASP A 87 10.43 10.72 25.37
N VAL A 88 10.92 11.87 24.90
CA VAL A 88 10.23 12.67 23.89
C VAL A 88 10.68 12.23 22.51
N THR A 89 9.72 11.86 21.67
CA THR A 89 9.94 11.60 20.24
C THR A 89 9.12 12.57 19.42
N ILE A 90 9.80 13.39 18.62
CA ILE A 90 9.21 14.22 17.59
C ILE A 90 9.39 13.47 16.28
N ALA A 91 8.30 13.10 15.65
CA ALA A 91 8.34 12.45 14.36
C ALA A 91 7.19 12.98 13.52
N SER A 92 7.46 13.26 12.23
CA SER A 92 6.42 13.68 11.28
C SER A 92 5.36 12.58 11.07
N ARG A 93 5.73 11.32 11.35
CA ARG A 93 4.90 10.12 11.30
C ARG A 93 5.33 9.13 12.38
N PRO A 94 4.48 8.16 12.76
CA PRO A 94 4.76 7.26 13.88
C PRO A 94 6.18 6.66 13.78
N PRO A 95 7.00 6.76 14.83
CA PRO A 95 8.39 6.34 14.80
C PRO A 95 8.53 4.85 14.44
N GLY A 96 9.67 4.49 13.84
CA GLY A 96 9.99 3.28 13.05
C GLY A 96 9.77 1.89 13.69
N HIS A 97 9.02 1.79 14.78
CA HIS A 97 8.43 0.56 15.31
C HIS A 97 6.95 0.40 14.95
N LEU A 98 6.30 1.45 14.43
CA LEU A 98 4.89 1.43 13.99
C LEU A 98 4.72 1.52 12.46
N ALA A 99 5.70 2.07 11.73
CA ALA A 99 5.75 2.00 10.27
C ALA A 99 6.24 0.60 9.84
N ARG A 100 5.31 -0.37 9.81
CA ARG A 100 5.62 -1.79 9.57
C ARG A 100 6.15 -2.12 8.16
N ASP A 101 5.99 -1.22 7.18
CA ASP A 101 6.45 -1.44 5.80
C ASP A 101 6.57 -0.11 5.04
N ILE A 102 7.77 0.25 4.57
CA ILE A 102 7.98 1.44 3.72
C ILE A 102 7.23 1.30 2.39
N ALA A 103 7.06 0.07 1.91
CA ALA A 103 6.34 -0.21 0.69
C ALA A 103 4.81 -0.14 0.85
N ASP A 104 4.28 -0.19 2.06
CA ASP A 104 2.84 -0.05 2.35
C ASP A 104 2.61 0.59 3.74
N PRO A 105 2.91 1.88 3.89
CA PRO A 105 2.98 2.53 5.19
C PRO A 105 1.65 2.53 5.97
N TYR A 106 0.53 2.44 5.25
CA TYR A 106 -0.82 2.47 5.82
C TYR A 106 -1.58 1.15 5.62
N GLY A 107 -0.95 0.12 5.06
CA GLY A 107 -1.61 -1.16 4.80
C GLY A 107 -2.66 -1.13 3.67
N LEU A 108 -2.76 -0.03 2.91
CA LEU A 108 -3.78 0.13 1.88
C LEU A 108 -3.54 -0.80 0.69
N LYS A 109 -2.28 -1.05 0.33
CA LYS A 109 -1.98 -2.00 -0.75
C LYS A 109 -2.40 -3.40 -0.34
N ALA A 110 -2.01 -3.82 0.86
CA ALA A 110 -2.37 -5.13 1.40
C ALA A 110 -3.89 -5.29 1.51
N GLN A 111 -4.60 -4.26 1.97
CA GLN A 111 -6.06 -4.25 2.05
C GLN A 111 -6.71 -4.41 0.67
N GLY A 112 -6.24 -3.66 -0.32
CA GLY A 112 -6.78 -3.75 -1.68
C GLY A 112 -6.52 -5.12 -2.32
N TRP A 113 -5.32 -5.68 -2.15
CA TRP A 113 -5.01 -7.03 -2.63
C TRP A 113 -5.81 -8.12 -1.92
N GLU A 114 -6.02 -8.02 -0.60
CA GLU A 114 -6.86 -8.98 0.14
C GLU A 114 -8.31 -8.92 -0.33
N ARG A 115 -8.83 -7.73 -0.62
CA ARG A 115 -10.18 -7.56 -1.17
C ARG A 115 -10.29 -8.16 -2.57
N LEU A 116 -9.28 -7.99 -3.41
CA LEU A 116 -9.28 -8.54 -4.77
C LEU A 116 -9.02 -10.05 -4.78
N ARG A 117 -8.43 -10.62 -3.73
CA ARG A 117 -7.98 -12.01 -3.64
C ARG A 117 -8.96 -13.06 -4.20
N PRO A 118 -10.28 -13.00 -3.93
CA PRO A 118 -11.23 -13.97 -4.47
C PRO A 118 -11.40 -13.92 -6.00
N TYR A 119 -11.05 -12.80 -6.62
CA TYR A 119 -11.28 -12.51 -8.03
C TYR A 119 -9.98 -12.55 -8.86
N LEU A 120 -8.85 -12.85 -8.24
CA LEU A 120 -7.56 -12.92 -8.92
C LEU A 120 -7.41 -14.21 -9.73
N LYS A 121 -6.56 -14.16 -10.75
CA LYS A 121 -6.09 -15.37 -11.44
C LYS A 121 -5.42 -16.32 -10.42
N PRO A 122 -5.62 -17.65 -10.53
CA PRO A 122 -5.07 -18.60 -9.56
C PRO A 122 -3.56 -18.49 -9.34
N SER A 123 -2.79 -18.20 -10.40
CA SER A 123 -1.34 -18.00 -10.33
C SER A 123 -0.96 -16.80 -9.45
N VAL A 124 -1.72 -15.69 -9.53
CA VAL A 124 -1.49 -14.48 -8.76
C VAL A 124 -1.97 -14.64 -7.32
N ALA A 125 -3.15 -15.24 -7.14
CA ALA A 125 -3.71 -15.51 -5.81
C ALA A 125 -2.75 -16.36 -4.96
N HIS A 126 -2.11 -17.37 -5.57
CA HIS A 126 -1.13 -18.22 -4.91
C HIS A 126 0.16 -17.46 -4.53
N ALA A 127 0.64 -16.58 -5.41
CA ALA A 127 1.84 -15.77 -5.17
C ALA A 127 1.67 -14.75 -4.03
N LEU A 128 0.47 -14.18 -3.86
CA LEU A 128 0.18 -13.25 -2.74
C LEU A 128 0.16 -13.96 -1.39
N ALA A 129 -0.32 -15.20 -1.34
CA ALA A 129 -0.38 -16.00 -0.10
C ALA A 129 1.01 -16.41 0.42
N THR A 130 2.03 -16.39 -0.43
CA THR A 130 3.37 -16.92 -0.12
C THR A 130 4.37 -15.89 0.40
N ARG A 131 3.95 -14.66 0.80
CA ARG A 131 4.88 -13.67 1.38
C ARG A 131 5.60 -14.29 2.60
N PRO A 132 6.92 -14.57 2.52
CA PRO A 132 7.63 -15.19 3.62
C PRO A 132 7.66 -14.20 4.78
N ASN A 133 7.24 -14.67 5.95
CA ASN A 133 7.27 -13.91 7.18
C ASN A 133 8.74 -13.81 7.63
N VAL A 134 9.50 -12.87 7.06
CA VAL A 134 10.88 -12.60 7.47
C VAL A 134 10.81 -11.94 8.83
N ARG A 135 10.72 -12.77 9.88
CA ARG A 135 10.97 -12.32 11.24
C ARG A 135 12.44 -11.96 11.32
N ILE A 136 12.74 -10.66 11.25
CA ILE A 136 14.05 -10.15 11.62
C ILE A 136 14.22 -10.49 13.10
N ALA A 137 14.96 -11.58 13.38
CA ALA A 137 15.31 -11.96 14.72
C ALA A 137 16.16 -10.81 15.30
N LYS A 138 15.58 -10.05 16.24
CA LYS A 138 16.39 -9.16 17.09
C LYS A 138 17.39 -10.06 17.81
N LYS A 139 18.65 -10.03 17.38
CA LYS A 139 19.75 -10.63 18.11
C LYS A 139 19.79 -9.91 19.46
N ARG A 140 19.30 -10.55 20.52
CA ARG A 140 19.58 -10.11 21.89
C ARG A 140 21.09 -10.17 22.03
N LEU A 141 21.73 -9.01 22.12
CA LEU A 141 23.07 -8.93 22.69
C LEU A 141 22.91 -9.44 24.12
N THR A 142 23.54 -10.59 24.39
CA THR A 142 23.67 -11.12 25.74
C THR A 142 24.58 -10.20 26.53
N ASP A 143 24.25 -9.97 27.80
CA ASP A 143 24.89 -9.00 28.72
C ASP A 143 26.42 -9.23 28.95
N GLU A 144 27.04 -10.21 28.29
CA GLU A 144 28.48 -10.49 28.38
C GLU A 144 29.35 -9.57 27.49
N GLU A 145 28.78 -8.88 26.48
CA GLU A 145 29.54 -7.97 25.60
C GLU A 145 29.58 -6.52 26.10
N SER A 146 28.79 -6.14 27.12
CA SER A 146 28.78 -4.78 27.68
C SER A 146 29.90 -4.50 28.69
N GLU A 147 30.67 -5.49 29.12
CA GLU A 147 31.77 -5.31 30.09
C GLU A 147 33.16 -5.19 29.44
N ARG A 148 33.25 -5.04 28.11
CA ARG A 148 34.53 -4.95 27.39
C ARG A 148 34.89 -3.58 26.82
N TRP A 149 34.25 -2.51 27.27
CA TRP A 149 34.60 -1.13 26.89
C TRP A 149 34.68 -0.20 28.10
#